data_AF-A0AAV8V9L2-F1
#
_entry.id   AF-A0AAV8V9L2-F1
#
_cell.length_a   1.000
_cell.length_b   1.000
_cell.length_c   1.000
_cell.angle_alpha   90.00
_cell.angle_beta   90.00
_cell.angle_gamma   90.00
#
_symmetry.space_group_name_H-M   'P 1'
#
loop_
_entity.id
_entity.type
_entity.pdbx_description
1 polymer ?
#
loop_
_entity_poly.entity_id
_entity_poly.type
_entity_poly.pdbx_seq_one_letter_code
_entity_poly.pdbx_strand_id
1 'polypeptide(L)'
;MQRSLESDVLIKRYLKGISRLRPSRPRYESMWDPQRLLDYIEILPEQMTLQTMSQKLVTLLAFITGGRLQTISFIRISNLIESNQEIQIVITDSIKTTGTNKIQPTLHVPFFREKPSLCVATTLKDYIKRTVSIRQSQQDLLFLTTVKLHGEANKQTS
;
A
#
# COMPACT_ATOMS: atom_id res chain seq x y z
N MET A 1 48.08 11.22 -12.32
CA MET A 1 46.93 10.72 -13.10
C MET A 1 46.30 9.57 -12.30
N GLN A 2 45.33 9.89 -11.44
CA GLN A 2 44.76 8.95 -10.47
C GLN A 2 43.67 8.14 -11.19
N ARG A 3 43.97 6.90 -11.60
CA ARG A 3 42.98 6.00 -12.21
C ARG A 3 41.92 5.68 -11.14
N SER A 4 40.68 6.09 -11.35
CA SER A 4 39.60 5.75 -10.42
C SER A 4 39.29 4.25 -10.52
N LEU A 5 39.06 3.59 -9.37
CA LEU A 5 38.69 2.17 -9.31
C LEU A 5 37.45 1.85 -10.16
N GLU A 6 36.60 2.84 -10.42
CA GLU A 6 35.38 2.70 -11.21
C GLU A 6 35.64 2.50 -12.70
N SER A 7 36.83 2.83 -13.20
CA SER A 7 37.18 2.76 -14.62
C SER A 7 37.83 1.42 -15.03
N ASP A 8 38.29 0.62 -14.07
CA ASP A 8 39.03 -0.61 -14.36
C ASP A 8 38.09 -1.80 -14.63
N VAL A 9 38.13 -2.28 -15.87
CA VAL A 9 37.31 -3.40 -16.36
C VAL A 9 37.68 -4.71 -15.67
N LEU A 10 38.94 -4.91 -15.29
CA LEU A 10 39.40 -6.14 -14.64
C LEU A 10 38.85 -6.23 -13.21
N ILE A 11 38.86 -5.12 -12.47
CA ILE A 11 38.29 -5.05 -11.12
C ILE A 11 36.79 -5.32 -11.16
N LYS A 12 36.05 -4.74 -12.12
CA LYS A 12 34.62 -5.02 -12.30
C LYS A 12 34.34 -6.49 -12.59
N ARG A 13 35.12 -7.12 -13.47
CA ARG A 13 34.97 -8.55 -13.80
C ARG A 13 35.27 -9.44 -12.59
N TYR A 14 36.30 -9.09 -11.82
CA TYR A 14 36.68 -9.81 -10.59
C TYR A 14 35.59 -9.73 -9.52
N LEU A 15 35.10 -8.53 -9.21
CA LEU A 15 34.01 -8.33 -8.23
C LEU A 15 32.70 -9.00 -8.67
N LYS A 16 32.39 -8.99 -9.97
CA LYS A 16 31.25 -9.72 -10.53
C LYS A 16 31.42 -11.23 -10.40
N GLY A 17 32.65 -11.74 -10.52
CA GLY A 17 33.00 -13.13 -10.23
C GLY A 17 32.74 -13.49 -8.77
N ILE A 18 33.19 -12.65 -7.82
CA ILE A 18 32.95 -12.85 -6.39
C ILE A 18 31.45 -12.85 -6.06
N SER A 19 30.68 -11.91 -6.63
CA SER A 19 29.23 -11.85 -6.43
C SER A 19 28.51 -13.09 -6.94
N ARG A 20 29.00 -13.73 -8.01
CA ARG A 20 28.46 -14.99 -8.53
C ARG A 20 28.86 -16.20 -7.68
N LEU A 21 30.07 -16.19 -7.12
CA LEU A 21 30.53 -17.23 -6.19
C LEU A 21 29.80 -17.16 -4.84
N ARG A 22 29.35 -15.97 -4.44
CA ARG A 22 28.60 -15.74 -3.18
C ARG A 22 27.34 -14.92 -3.47
N PRO A 23 26.30 -15.52 -4.07
CA PRO A 23 25.05 -14.82 -4.28
C PRO A 23 24.48 -14.38 -2.93
N SER A 24 23.90 -13.18 -2.88
CA SER A 24 23.17 -12.70 -1.71
C SER A 24 22.01 -13.64 -1.44
N ARG A 25 22.03 -14.33 -0.30
CA ARG A 25 20.92 -15.21 0.10
C ARG A 25 19.65 -14.36 0.26
N PRO A 26 18.48 -14.85 -0.20
CA PRO A 26 17.23 -14.18 0.09
C PRO A 26 17.09 -14.03 1.61
N ARG A 27 16.64 -12.85 2.06
CA ARG A 27 16.53 -12.53 3.50
C ARG A 27 15.57 -13.46 4.24
N TYR A 28 14.67 -14.12 3.51
CA TYR A 28 13.65 -15.02 4.05
C TYR A 28 13.75 -16.37 3.34
N GLU A 29 13.84 -17.43 4.12
CA GLU A 29 13.92 -18.82 3.66
C GLU A 29 12.52 -19.41 3.40
N SER A 30 11.48 -18.85 4.03
CA SER A 30 10.08 -19.18 3.80
C SER A 30 9.24 -17.90 3.81
N MET A 31 8.32 -17.75 2.86
CA MET A 31 7.26 -16.75 2.90
C MET A 31 6.01 -17.35 3.55
N TRP A 32 5.15 -16.51 4.12
CA TRP A 32 3.85 -16.94 4.65
C TRP A 32 2.90 -17.29 3.50
N ASP A 33 1.94 -18.19 3.74
CA ASP A 33 0.94 -18.59 2.75
C ASP A 33 -0.16 -17.53 2.60
N PRO A 34 -0.28 -16.85 1.44
CA PRO A 34 -1.30 -15.84 1.21
C PRO A 34 -2.72 -16.41 1.14
N GLN A 35 -2.89 -17.70 0.83
CA GLN A 35 -4.22 -18.32 0.70
C GLN A 35 -4.98 -18.28 2.02
N ARG A 36 -4.32 -18.63 3.13
CA ARG A 36 -4.92 -18.57 4.47
C ARG A 36 -5.54 -17.20 4.80
N LEU A 37 -4.91 -16.13 4.32
CA LEU A 37 -5.40 -14.79 4.59
C LEU A 37 -6.54 -14.39 3.65
N LEU A 38 -6.54 -14.87 2.40
CA LEU A 38 -7.68 -14.73 1.49
C LEU A 38 -8.90 -15.50 2.02
N ASP A 39 -8.71 -16.72 2.51
CA ASP A 39 -9.77 -17.53 3.12
C ASP A 39 -10.42 -16.81 4.31
N TYR A 40 -9.60 -16.19 5.18
CA TYR A 40 -10.09 -15.38 6.29
C TYR A 40 -10.94 -14.18 5.82
N ILE A 41 -10.52 -13.51 4.74
CA ILE A 41 -11.26 -12.37 4.17
C ILE A 41 -12.58 -12.82 3.52
N GLU A 42 -12.62 -14.02 2.95
CA GLU A 42 -13.84 -14.60 2.36
C GLU A 42 -14.91 -14.91 3.41
N ILE A 43 -14.50 -15.37 4.59
CA ILE A 43 -15.41 -15.70 5.71
C ILE A 43 -15.97 -14.43 6.38
N LEU A 44 -15.33 -13.27 6.17
CA LEU A 44 -15.68 -12.02 6.84
C LEU A 44 -17.06 -11.49 6.40
N PRO A 45 -17.97 -11.15 7.33
CA PRO A 45 -19.31 -10.71 6.99
C PRO A 45 -19.33 -9.32 6.33
N GLU A 46 -20.25 -9.08 5.39
CA GLU A 46 -20.40 -7.76 4.73
C GLU A 46 -20.84 -6.64 5.70
N GLN A 47 -21.52 -7.00 6.77
CA GLN A 47 -22.01 -6.10 7.82
C GLN A 47 -20.98 -5.98 8.96
N MET A 48 -19.76 -5.58 8.61
CA MET A 48 -18.67 -5.41 9.57
C MET A 48 -18.55 -3.97 10.07
N THR A 49 -17.85 -3.80 11.19
CA THR A 49 -17.49 -2.46 11.72
C THR A 49 -16.58 -1.72 10.74
N LEU A 50 -16.57 -0.38 10.82
CA LEU A 50 -15.71 0.44 9.97
C LEU A 50 -14.21 0.09 10.11
N GLN A 51 -13.78 -0.31 11.31
CA GLN A 51 -12.42 -0.76 11.59
C GLN A 51 -12.06 -2.06 10.85
N THR A 52 -12.94 -3.05 10.93
CA THR A 52 -12.71 -4.33 10.24
C THR A 52 -12.72 -4.13 8.72
N MET A 53 -13.57 -3.24 8.23
CA MET A 53 -13.65 -2.90 6.80
C MET A 53 -12.40 -2.18 6.31
N SER A 54 -11.87 -1.23 7.09
CA SER A 54 -10.63 -0.55 6.73
C SER A 54 -9.45 -1.53 6.72
N GLN A 55 -9.36 -2.44 7.69
CA GLN A 55 -8.35 -3.50 7.71
C GLN A 55 -8.44 -4.41 6.49
N LYS A 56 -9.64 -4.89 6.14
CA LYS A 56 -9.86 -5.69 4.92
C LYS A 56 -9.38 -4.95 3.68
N LEU A 57 -9.75 -3.69 3.53
CA LEU A 57 -9.40 -2.86 2.38
C LEU A 57 -7.88 -2.61 2.31
N VAL A 58 -7.23 -2.25 3.42
CA VAL A 58 -5.77 -2.06 3.49
C VAL A 58 -5.04 -3.34 3.11
N THR A 59 -5.45 -4.48 3.64
CA THR A 59 -4.79 -5.76 3.37
C THR A 59 -4.93 -6.15 1.90
N LEU A 60 -6.13 -6.01 1.34
CA LEU A 60 -6.38 -6.26 -0.08
C LEU A 60 -5.59 -5.31 -1.00
N LEU A 61 -5.55 -4.01 -0.68
CA LEU A 61 -4.70 -3.05 -1.38
C LEU A 61 -3.21 -3.41 -1.25
N ALA A 62 -2.75 -3.85 -0.08
CA ALA A 62 -1.37 -4.25 0.13
C ALA A 62 -0.95 -5.43 -0.76
N PHE A 63 -1.86 -6.38 -1.00
CA PHE A 63 -1.63 -7.46 -1.96
C PHE A 63 -1.50 -6.97 -3.39
N ILE A 64 -2.45 -6.16 -3.86
CA ILE A 64 -2.45 -5.67 -5.25
C ILE A 64 -1.25 -4.75 -5.50
N THR A 65 -0.93 -3.88 -4.54
CA THR A 65 0.15 -2.88 -4.66
C THR A 65 1.55 -3.47 -4.50
N GLY A 66 1.70 -4.70 -4.00
CA GLY A 66 3.02 -5.32 -3.84
C GLY A 66 3.91 -4.67 -2.76
N GLY A 67 3.32 -4.02 -1.75
CA GLY A 67 4.00 -3.83 -0.46
C GLY A 67 4.65 -2.47 -0.15
N ARG A 68 3.87 -1.38 -0.14
CA ARG A 68 4.21 -0.19 0.68
C ARG A 68 2.97 0.42 1.32
N LEU A 69 2.77 0.16 2.62
CA LEU A 69 1.70 0.76 3.44
C LEU A 69 1.73 2.29 3.43
N GLN A 70 2.93 2.89 3.32
CA GLN A 70 3.09 4.35 3.20
C GLN A 70 2.32 4.90 1.99
N THR A 71 2.39 4.22 0.85
CA THR A 71 1.67 4.63 -0.35
C THR A 71 0.16 4.56 -0.12
N ILE A 72 -0.31 3.53 0.57
CA ILE A 72 -1.72 3.31 0.89
C ILE A 72 -2.26 4.40 1.83
N SER A 73 -1.43 4.90 2.77
CA SER A 73 -1.85 5.97 3.69
C SER A 73 -1.99 7.34 3.02
N PHE A 74 -1.33 7.59 1.89
CA PHE A 74 -1.41 8.85 1.14
C PHE A 74 -2.51 8.86 0.06
N ILE A 75 -3.30 7.79 -0.05
CA ILE A 75 -4.40 7.73 -1.02
C ILE A 75 -5.45 8.78 -0.63
N ARG A 76 -5.78 9.65 -1.58
CA ARG A 76 -6.87 10.63 -1.45
C ARG A 76 -8.08 10.21 -2.27
N ILE A 77 -9.27 10.59 -1.82
CA ILE A 77 -10.51 10.33 -2.55
C ILE A 77 -10.58 11.18 -3.81
N SER A 78 -10.11 12.42 -3.75
CA SER A 78 -10.02 13.32 -4.91
C SER A 78 -9.21 12.76 -6.08
N ASN A 79 -8.24 11.88 -5.80
CA ASN A 79 -7.36 11.27 -6.80
C ASN A 79 -7.86 9.92 -7.31
N LEU A 80 -9.09 9.54 -6.98
CA LEU A 80 -9.69 8.27 -7.38
C LEU A 80 -10.45 8.45 -8.70
N ILE A 81 -10.01 7.79 -9.75
CA ILE A 81 -10.64 7.84 -11.08
C ILE A 81 -11.35 6.51 -11.31
N GLU A 82 -12.67 6.53 -11.31
CA GLU A 82 -13.48 5.34 -11.58
C GLU A 82 -13.66 5.14 -13.10
N SER A 83 -13.37 3.93 -13.57
CA SER A 83 -13.68 3.45 -14.91
C SER A 83 -14.60 2.23 -14.84
N ASN A 84 -15.25 1.86 -15.95
CA ASN A 84 -16.17 0.71 -15.99
C ASN A 84 -15.49 -0.65 -15.66
N GLN A 85 -14.17 -0.75 -15.78
CA GLN A 85 -13.41 -1.99 -15.61
C GLN A 85 -12.43 -1.95 -14.42
N GLU A 86 -12.06 -0.77 -13.95
CA GLU A 86 -11.08 -0.60 -12.88
C GLU A 86 -11.25 0.73 -12.16
N ILE A 87 -10.65 0.83 -10.98
CA ILE A 87 -10.46 2.07 -10.23
C ILE A 87 -8.98 2.41 -10.30
N GLN A 88 -8.66 3.59 -10.82
CA GLN A 88 -7.31 4.12 -10.85
C GLN A 88 -7.10 5.04 -9.65
N ILE A 89 -5.98 4.87 -8.96
CA ILE A 89 -5.59 5.69 -7.82
C ILE A 89 -4.29 6.40 -8.17
N VAL A 90 -4.35 7.71 -8.33
CA VAL A 90 -3.17 8.53 -8.62
C VAL A 90 -2.52 8.95 -7.30
N ILE A 91 -1.26 8.55 -7.08
CA ILE A 91 -0.52 8.93 -5.88
C ILE A 91 0.27 10.20 -6.18
N THR A 92 -0.28 11.34 -5.73
CA THR A 92 0.29 12.67 -5.96
C THR A 92 1.42 13.05 -5.00
N ASP A 93 1.57 12.33 -3.89
CA ASP A 93 2.55 12.68 -2.86
C ASP A 93 3.97 12.18 -3.20
N SER A 94 4.96 13.01 -2.85
CA SER A 94 6.37 12.76 -3.08
C SER A 94 6.90 11.64 -2.19
N ILE A 95 6.74 10.40 -2.64
CA ILE A 95 7.44 9.25 -2.05
C ILE A 95 8.92 9.38 -2.41
N LYS A 96 9.86 8.94 -1.55
CA LYS A 96 11.33 9.01 -1.74
C LYS A 96 11.87 8.51 -3.11
N THR A 97 11.03 7.90 -3.95
CA THR A 97 11.31 7.45 -5.32
C THR A 97 10.83 8.40 -6.42
N THR A 98 10.18 9.52 -6.10
CA THR A 98 9.76 10.54 -7.08
C THR A 98 10.97 11.36 -7.51
N GLY A 99 11.64 10.89 -8.58
CA GLY A 99 12.56 11.74 -9.32
C GLY A 99 11.80 12.81 -10.09
N THR A 100 12.40 13.97 -10.28
CA THR A 100 11.85 15.20 -10.93
C THR A 100 11.36 15.01 -12.38
N ASN A 101 11.36 13.78 -12.90
CA ASN A 101 11.02 13.46 -14.29
C ASN A 101 10.40 12.05 -14.45
N LYS A 102 9.81 11.48 -13.38
CA LYS A 102 9.15 10.17 -13.43
C LYS A 102 7.63 10.33 -13.36
N ILE A 103 6.94 9.56 -14.20
CA ILE A 103 5.48 9.40 -14.17
C ILE A 103 5.09 8.97 -12.75
N GLN A 104 4.10 9.66 -12.17
CA GLN A 104 3.60 9.32 -10.84
C GLN A 104 3.07 7.88 -10.84
N PRO A 105 3.30 7.11 -9.77
CA PRO A 105 2.77 5.76 -9.71
C PRO A 105 1.24 5.82 -9.66
N THR A 106 0.59 5.29 -10.69
CA THR A 106 -0.85 5.03 -10.71
C THR A 106 -1.08 3.60 -10.29
N LEU A 107 -1.93 3.40 -9.28
CA LEU A 107 -2.40 2.06 -8.91
C LEU A 107 -3.65 1.73 -9.71
N HIS A 108 -3.64 0.59 -10.37
CA HIS A 108 -4.80 0.07 -11.08
C HIS A 108 -5.45 -1.03 -10.25
N VAL A 109 -6.71 -0.82 -9.87
CA VAL A 109 -7.49 -1.77 -9.06
C VAL A 109 -8.65 -2.30 -9.92
N PRO A 110 -8.50 -3.48 -10.56
CA PRO A 110 -9.53 -4.03 -11.42
C PRO A 110 -10.75 -4.52 -10.63
N PHE A 111 -11.92 -4.53 -11.26
CA PHE A 111 -13.10 -5.19 -10.70
C PHE A 111 -12.96 -6.72 -10.80
N PHE A 112 -12.81 -7.37 -9.65
CA PHE A 112 -12.75 -8.82 -9.58
C PHE A 112 -14.16 -9.41 -9.56
N ARG A 113 -14.57 -10.04 -10.67
CA ARG A 113 -15.92 -10.61 -10.85
C ARG A 113 -16.03 -12.05 -10.38
N GLU A 114 -14.92 -12.79 -10.35
CA GLU A 114 -14.90 -14.22 -9.98
C GLU A 114 -15.21 -14.44 -8.50
N LYS A 115 -14.65 -13.61 -7.61
CA LYS A 115 -14.96 -13.63 -6.18
C LYS A 115 -15.26 -12.21 -5.67
N PRO A 116 -16.54 -11.80 -5.60
CA PRO A 116 -16.91 -10.44 -5.20
C PRO A 116 -16.51 -10.11 -3.76
N SER A 117 -16.42 -11.12 -2.88
CA SER A 117 -15.97 -10.98 -1.48
C SER A 117 -14.51 -10.51 -1.36
N LEU A 118 -13.67 -10.80 -2.36
CA LEU A 118 -12.26 -10.39 -2.45
C LEU A 118 -12.06 -9.16 -3.35
N CYS A 119 -13.11 -8.65 -3.96
CA CYS A 119 -13.00 -7.53 -4.88
C CYS A 119 -12.67 -6.24 -4.12
N VAL A 120 -11.49 -5.70 -4.44
CA VAL A 120 -10.96 -4.50 -3.78
C VAL A 120 -11.71 -3.27 -4.22
N ALA A 121 -12.07 -3.20 -5.51
CA ALA A 121 -12.81 -2.08 -6.07
C ALA A 121 -14.22 -1.95 -5.46
N THR A 122 -14.95 -3.05 -5.28
CA THR A 122 -16.27 -3.03 -4.62
C THR A 122 -16.14 -2.65 -3.14
N THR A 123 -15.20 -3.28 -2.42
CA THR A 123 -14.92 -2.96 -1.01
C THR A 123 -14.58 -1.48 -0.84
N LEU A 124 -13.82 -0.90 -1.77
CA LEU A 124 -13.44 0.50 -1.77
C LEU A 124 -14.64 1.43 -1.99
N LYS A 125 -15.52 1.12 -2.95
CA LYS A 125 -16.75 1.89 -3.17
C LYS A 125 -17.67 1.83 -1.94
N ASP A 126 -17.82 0.67 -1.33
CA ASP A 126 -18.67 0.52 -0.15
C ASP A 126 -18.08 1.23 1.07
N TYR A 127 -16.76 1.23 1.22
CA TYR A 127 -16.08 1.97 2.28
C TYR A 127 -16.27 3.48 2.14
N ILE A 128 -16.14 4.01 0.91
CA ILE A 128 -16.39 5.42 0.63
C ILE A 128 -17.85 5.75 0.99
N LYS A 129 -18.83 4.99 0.49
CA LYS A 129 -20.26 5.21 0.81
C LYS A 129 -20.54 5.27 2.31
N ARG A 130 -19.94 4.37 3.10
CA ARG A 130 -20.12 4.33 4.57
C ARG A 130 -19.40 5.44 5.31
N THR A 131 -18.31 5.97 4.74
CA THR A 131 -17.52 7.04 5.37
C THR A 131 -17.98 8.45 4.99
N VAL A 132 -18.79 8.61 3.93
CA VAL A 132 -19.32 9.93 3.51
C VAL A 132 -20.02 10.67 4.65
N SER A 133 -20.80 9.99 5.50
CA SER A 133 -21.50 10.62 6.62
C SER A 133 -20.60 11.04 7.79
N ILE A 134 -19.40 10.46 7.89
CA ILE A 134 -18.45 10.68 8.99
C ILE A 134 -17.40 11.74 8.60
N ARG A 135 -17.12 11.88 7.30
CA ARG A 135 -16.12 12.81 6.78
C ARG A 135 -16.56 14.25 6.98
N GLN A 136 -15.73 15.02 7.67
CA GLN A 136 -15.82 16.48 7.70
C GLN A 136 -15.24 17.05 6.39
N SER A 137 -15.70 18.23 5.95
CA SER A 137 -15.36 18.83 4.64
C SER A 137 -13.86 19.05 4.35
N GLN A 138 -12.96 18.86 5.34
CA GLN A 138 -11.51 19.02 5.20
C GLN A 138 -10.74 17.69 5.11
N GLN A 139 -11.41 16.52 5.14
CA GLN A 139 -10.74 15.21 5.15
C GLN A 139 -10.73 14.56 3.75
N ASP A 140 -9.62 14.72 3.02
CA ASP A 140 -9.44 14.15 1.68
C ASP A 140 -8.74 12.78 1.67
N LEU A 141 -8.15 12.35 2.79
CA LEU A 141 -7.51 11.04 2.90
C LEU A 141 -8.53 9.90 2.88
N LEU A 142 -8.23 8.81 2.17
CA LEU A 142 -9.11 7.65 2.07
C LEU A 142 -9.34 7.02 3.44
N PHE A 143 -8.30 6.74 4.22
CA PHE A 143 -8.46 6.09 5.51
C PHE A 143 -8.67 7.08 6.65
N LEU A 144 -9.69 6.81 7.48
CA LEU A 144 -9.92 7.54 8.72
C LEU A 144 -9.11 6.91 9.85
N THR A 145 -8.40 7.73 10.62
CA THR A 145 -7.74 7.28 11.85
C THR A 145 -8.79 6.85 12.86
N THR A 146 -8.64 5.63 13.39
CA THR A 146 -9.59 5.04 14.34
C THR A 146 -9.17 5.18 15.80
N VAL A 147 -8.01 5.81 16.02
CA VAL A 147 -7.55 6.23 17.34
C VAL A 147 -8.21 7.57 17.64
N LYS A 148 -9.04 7.65 18.68
CA LYS A 148 -9.42 8.94 19.27
C LYS A 148 -8.13 9.68 19.62
N LEU A 149 -7.97 10.95 19.22
CA LEU A 149 -6.94 11.78 19.82
C LEU A 149 -7.11 11.69 21.33
N HIS A 150 -6.11 11.15 22.02
CA HIS A 150 -6.04 11.26 23.48
C HIS A 150 -5.97 12.75 23.79
N GLY A 151 -7.05 13.31 24.37
CA GLY A 151 -7.08 14.67 24.87
C GLY A 151 -6.07 14.86 26.01
N GLU A 152 -5.72 16.11 26.31
CA GLU A 152 -4.61 16.48 27.19
C GLU A 152 -4.55 15.69 28.50
N ALA A 153 -3.34 15.22 28.85
CA ALA A 153 -3.04 14.76 30.19
C ALA A 153 -3.07 15.96 31.15
N ASN A 154 -4.09 16.04 32.00
CA ASN A 154 -4.15 17.07 33.04
C ASN A 154 -3.03 16.86 34.07
N LYS A 155 -2.22 17.90 34.30
CA LYS A 155 -1.21 17.96 35.35
C LYS A 155 -1.86 18.30 36.70
N GLN A 156 -2.53 17.36 37.36
CA GLN A 156 -2.82 17.48 38.79
C GLN A 156 -2.77 16.12 39.49
N THR A 157 -1.60 15.79 40.03
CA THR A 157 -1.48 15.02 41.27
C THR A 157 -0.10 15.29 41.88
N SER A 158 0.00 16.34 42.69
CA SER A 158 0.84 16.47 43.90
C SER A 158 0.44 17.75 44.61
#